data_AF-A0A662V086-F1
#
_entry.id   AF-A0A662V086-F1
#
_cell.length_a   1.000
_cell.length_b   1.000
_cell.length_c   1.000
_cell.angle_alpha   90.00
_cell.angle_beta   90.00
_cell.angle_gamma   90.00
#
_symmetry.space_group_name_H-M   'P 1'
#
loop_
_entity.id
_entity.type
_entity.pdbx_description
1 polymer ?
#
loop_
_entity_poly.entity_id
_entity_poly.type
_entity_poly.pdbx_seq_one_letter_code
_entity_poly.pdbx_strand_id
1 'polypeptide(L)'
;MKIEPGIYVKLQSGWIRIKEKIARVTTSKRRGGGGRVVNVTYSLVGESIDGEPHGTKVVDEFYISAFKVSRYISKALDIIDKKAIMVVKPAGMETYKVIIYDGDKNIAKELRQLATDMKAIKTKIKTGVKESSS
;
A
#
# COMPACT_ATOMS: atom_id res chain seq x y z
N MET A 1 11.70 15.63 12.85
CA MET A 1 10.48 15.99 12.08
C MET A 1 9.36 15.08 12.56
N LYS A 2 8.19 15.60 12.96
CA LYS A 2 7.05 14.73 13.30
C LYS A 2 6.36 14.34 11.99
N ILE A 3 6.34 13.05 11.69
CA ILE A 3 5.70 12.52 10.49
C ILE A 3 4.21 12.39 10.75
N GLU A 4 3.40 12.89 9.84
CA GLU A 4 1.96 12.80 9.98
C GLU A 4 1.49 11.36 9.73
N PRO A 5 0.45 10.89 10.43
CA PRO A 5 -0.19 9.63 10.08
C PRO A 5 -0.67 9.61 8.62
N GLY A 6 -0.57 8.44 7.98
CA GLY A 6 -0.92 8.25 6.58
C GLY A 6 -0.18 7.09 5.92
N ILE A 7 -0.37 6.97 4.61
CA ILE A 7 0.28 5.96 3.78
C ILE A 7 1.42 6.60 3.02
N TYR A 8 2.59 5.96 3.10
CA TYR A 8 3.79 6.37 2.43
C TYR A 8 4.30 5.26 1.53
N VAL A 9 4.68 5.61 0.31
CA VAL A 9 5.09 4.65 -0.72
C VAL A 9 6.46 5.06 -1.25
N LYS A 10 7.40 4.11 -1.27
CA LYS A 10 8.68 4.29 -1.96
C LYS A 10 8.49 4.02 -3.44
N LEU A 11 8.72 5.04 -4.26
CA LEU A 11 8.91 4.91 -5.70
C LEU A 11 10.39 5.05 -6.07
N GLN A 12 10.73 4.79 -7.33
CA GLN A 12 12.09 4.99 -7.85
C GLN A 12 12.54 6.45 -7.72
N SER A 13 11.63 7.41 -7.92
CA SER A 13 11.91 8.84 -7.88
C SER A 13 11.98 9.43 -6.48
N GLY A 14 11.48 8.74 -5.45
CA GLY A 14 11.37 9.33 -4.11
C GLY A 14 10.30 8.69 -3.25
N TRP A 15 9.97 9.39 -2.17
CA TRP A 15 8.93 9.01 -1.23
C TRP A 15 7.67 9.83 -1.50
N ILE A 16 6.52 9.16 -1.53
CA ILE A 16 5.23 9.80 -1.74
C ILE A 16 4.32 9.48 -0.58
N ARG A 17 3.70 10.51 0.01
CA ARG A 17 2.58 10.35 0.93
C ARG A 17 1.27 10.39 0.15
N ILE A 18 0.46 9.35 0.28
CA ILE A 18 -0.86 9.28 -0.35
C ILE A 18 -1.84 10.12 0.49
N LYS A 19 -2.43 11.14 -0.13
CA LYS A 19 -3.43 12.01 0.50
C LYS A 19 -4.85 11.54 0.24
N GLU A 20 -5.14 11.19 -1.00
CA GLU A 20 -6.52 10.97 -1.45
C GLU A 20 -6.60 9.86 -2.50
N LYS A 21 -7.81 9.31 -2.65
CA LYS A 21 -8.17 8.49 -3.81
C LYS A 21 -9.36 9.11 -4.53
N ILE A 22 -9.25 9.20 -5.85
CA ILE A 22 -10.29 9.73 -6.72
C ILE A 22 -10.90 8.58 -7.49
N ALA A 23 -12.20 8.36 -7.31
CA ALA A 23 -12.96 7.37 -8.08
C ALA A 23 -13.44 7.99 -9.40
N ARG A 24 -13.10 7.37 -10.52
CA ARG A 24 -13.66 7.68 -11.83
C ARG A 24 -14.58 6.55 -12.25
N VAL A 25 -15.87 6.86 -12.39
CA VAL A 25 -16.89 5.93 -12.86
C VAL A 25 -17.09 6.14 -14.35
N THR A 26 -16.90 5.08 -15.13
CA THR A 26 -17.20 5.05 -16.57
C THR A 26 -18.33 4.08 -16.82
N THR A 27 -19.33 4.51 -17.57
CA THR A 27 -20.43 3.65 -17.98
C THR A 27 -20.33 3.40 -19.48
N SER A 28 -20.34 2.14 -19.89
CA SER A 28 -20.39 1.78 -21.30
C SER A 28 -21.62 0.93 -21.59
N LYS A 29 -22.20 1.11 -22.77
CA LYS A 29 -23.30 0.26 -23.26
C LYS A 29 -22.70 -1.08 -23.68
N ARG A 30 -23.21 -2.18 -23.11
CA ARG A 30 -22.82 -3.53 -23.55
C ARG A 30 -23.35 -3.75 -24.97
N ARG A 31 -22.45 -4.07 -25.91
CA ARG A 31 -22.82 -4.44 -27.29
C ARG A 31 -23.62 -5.75 -27.22
N GLY A 32 -24.89 -5.74 -27.65
CA GLY A 32 -25.73 -6.95 -27.71
C GLY A 32 -26.99 -7.00 -26.82
N GLY A 33 -27.30 -5.96 -26.05
CA GLY A 33 -28.62 -5.80 -25.43
C GLY A 33 -28.65 -5.91 -23.89
N GLY A 34 -29.20 -4.88 -23.27
CA GLY A 34 -29.83 -4.98 -21.94
C GLY A 34 -28.99 -4.68 -20.69
N GLY A 35 -27.75 -4.20 -20.78
CA GLY A 35 -26.95 -3.89 -19.58
C GLY A 35 -25.97 -2.73 -19.72
N ARG A 36 -25.88 -1.87 -18.68
CA ARG A 36 -24.79 -0.91 -18.52
C ARG A 36 -23.63 -1.61 -17.82
N VAL A 37 -22.42 -1.52 -18.37
CA VAL A 37 -21.21 -1.92 -17.66
C VAL A 37 -20.72 -0.70 -16.89
N VAL A 38 -20.60 -0.82 -15.58
CA VAL A 38 -20.05 0.22 -14.70
C VAL A 38 -18.62 -0.17 -14.36
N ASN A 39 -17.65 0.57 -14.89
CA ASN A 39 -16.23 0.42 -14.56
C ASN A 39 -15.82 1.54 -13.62
N VAL A 40 -15.33 1.17 -12.43
CA VAL A 40 -14.78 2.11 -11.45
C VAL A 40 -13.26 2.00 -11.45
N THR A 41 -12.60 3.08 -11.82
CA THR A 41 -11.13 3.22 -11.75
C THR A 41 -10.78 4.12 -10.58
N TYR A 42 -9.73 3.79 -9.84
CA TYR A 42 -9.24 4.63 -8.74
C TYR A 42 -7.89 5.22 -9.12
N SER A 43 -7.77 6.54 -8.97
CA SER A 43 -6.49 7.26 -9.04
C SER A 43 -6.08 7.63 -7.62
N LEU A 44 -4.79 7.48 -7.30
CA LEU A 44 -4.24 7.91 -6.00
C LEU A 44 -3.55 9.25 -6.19
N VAL A 45 -3.83 10.20 -5.31
CA VAL A 45 -3.16 11.50 -5.25
C VAL A 45 -2.21 11.49 -4.07
N GLY A 46 -0.96 11.90 -4.30
CA GLY A 46 0.04 11.97 -3.26
C GLY A 46 0.95 13.19 -3.39
N GLU A 47 1.56 13.55 -2.27
CA GLU A 47 2.60 14.57 -2.19
C GLU A 47 3.98 13.92 -2.12
N SER A 48 4.95 14.50 -2.83
CA SER A 48 6.36 14.13 -2.64
C SER A 48 6.80 14.59 -1.25
N ILE A 49 7.58 13.75 -0.58
CA ILE A 49 8.19 14.09 0.71
C ILE A 49 9.70 13.79 0.66
N ASP A 50 10.43 14.51 1.49
CA ASP A 50 11.86 14.32 1.65
C ASP A 50 12.15 13.26 2.72
N GLY A 51 12.99 12.29 2.38
CA GLY A 51 13.45 11.26 3.31
C GLY A 51 12.47 10.10 3.54
N GLU A 52 12.98 9.02 4.15
CA GLU A 52 12.18 7.85 4.49
C GLU A 52 11.28 8.14 5.70
N PRO A 53 9.97 7.90 5.60
CA PRO A 53 9.09 8.07 6.72
C PRO A 53 9.29 6.93 7.71
N HIS A 54 9.51 7.29 8.97
CA HIS A 54 9.59 6.36 10.08
C HIS A 54 8.71 6.85 11.24
N GLY A 55 8.05 5.92 11.92
CA GLY A 55 7.50 6.20 13.24
C GLY A 55 8.49 5.85 14.35
N THR A 56 7.99 5.88 15.58
CA THR A 56 8.72 5.61 16.81
C THR A 56 8.78 4.10 17.07
N LYS A 57 7.69 3.38 16.80
CA LYS A 57 7.56 1.95 17.09
C LYS A 57 6.92 1.20 15.94
N VAL A 58 7.53 0.09 15.56
CA VAL A 58 6.93 -0.89 14.63
C VAL A 58 5.85 -1.67 15.36
N VAL A 59 4.63 -1.62 14.83
CA VAL A 59 3.47 -2.36 15.32
C VAL A 59 3.34 -3.68 14.56
N ASP A 60 3.55 -3.66 13.24
CA ASP A 60 3.48 -4.85 12.41
C ASP A 60 4.31 -4.74 11.12
N GLU A 61 4.71 -5.88 10.58
CA GLU A 61 5.46 -6.00 9.33
C GLU A 61 5.03 -7.24 8.52
N PHE A 62 4.79 -7.07 7.23
CA PHE A 62 4.54 -8.19 6.30
C PHE A 62 4.89 -7.83 4.85
N TYR A 63 4.81 -8.83 3.98
CA TYR A 63 5.12 -8.70 2.56
C TYR A 63 3.86 -8.94 1.73
N ILE A 64 3.68 -8.12 0.70
CA ILE A 64 2.58 -8.24 -0.26
C ILE A 64 3.09 -8.32 -1.70
N SER A 65 2.28 -8.93 -2.57
CA SER A 65 2.56 -9.01 -4.00
C SER A 65 2.58 -7.64 -4.68
N ALA A 66 3.60 -7.40 -5.52
CA ALA A 66 3.70 -6.21 -6.36
C ALA A 66 2.48 -6.04 -7.28
N PHE A 67 1.88 -7.13 -7.77
CA PHE A 67 0.68 -7.10 -8.61
C PHE A 67 -0.58 -6.62 -7.89
N LYS A 68 -0.56 -6.58 -6.55
CA LYS A 68 -1.71 -6.20 -5.72
C LYS A 68 -1.48 -4.95 -4.90
N VAL A 69 -0.27 -4.38 -4.92
CA VAL A 69 0.15 -3.27 -4.06
C VAL A 69 -0.72 -2.03 -4.24
N SER A 70 -1.03 -1.64 -5.49
CA SER A 70 -1.83 -0.45 -5.79
C SER A 70 -3.27 -0.58 -5.27
N ARG A 71 -3.88 -1.74 -5.52
CA ARG A 71 -5.23 -2.06 -5.02
C ARG A 71 -5.26 -2.15 -3.50
N TYR A 72 -4.19 -2.68 -2.89
CA TYR A 72 -4.05 -2.76 -1.44
C TYR A 72 -3.98 -1.37 -0.82
N ILE A 73 -3.10 -0.49 -1.32
CA ILE A 73 -2.98 0.90 -0.85
C ILE A 73 -4.32 1.63 -0.97
N SER A 74 -5.03 1.49 -2.09
CA SER A 74 -6.32 2.14 -2.29
C SER A 74 -7.41 1.73 -1.30
N LYS A 75 -7.37 0.49 -0.80
CA LYS A 75 -8.30 0.01 0.23
C LYS A 75 -7.82 0.33 1.65
N ALA A 76 -6.50 0.25 1.87
CA ALA A 76 -5.89 0.59 3.15
C ALA A 76 -6.12 2.07 3.51
N LEU A 77 -6.24 2.95 2.52
CA LEU A 77 -6.54 4.37 2.72
C LEU A 77 -7.86 4.58 3.48
N ASP A 78 -8.87 3.72 3.29
CA ASP A 78 -10.15 3.80 4.00
C ASP A 78 -10.04 3.38 5.48
N ILE A 79 -9.05 2.55 5.80
CA ILE A 79 -8.87 1.97 7.14
C ILE A 79 -8.01 2.89 8.00
N ILE A 80 -6.90 3.36 7.41
CA ILE A 80 -5.82 4.00 8.16
C ILE A 80 -6.13 5.45 8.56
N ASP A 81 -7.12 6.10 7.94
CA ASP A 81 -7.36 7.55 7.96
C ASP A 81 -6.90 8.25 9.26
N LYS A 82 -5.68 8.82 9.19
CA LYS A 82 -4.98 9.56 10.26
C LYS A 82 -4.64 8.80 11.56
N LYS A 83 -4.73 7.48 11.60
CA LYS A 83 -4.55 6.68 12.82
C LYS A 83 -3.21 5.94 12.94
N ALA A 84 -2.47 5.77 11.85
CA ALA A 84 -1.17 5.10 11.86
C ALA A 84 -0.27 5.59 10.71
N ILE A 85 1.02 5.29 10.78
CA ILE A 85 1.96 5.51 9.67
C ILE A 85 2.18 4.16 8.98
N MET A 86 1.73 4.01 7.75
CA MET A 86 2.01 2.82 6.94
C MET A 86 3.03 3.13 5.87
N VAL A 87 4.13 2.39 5.86
CA VAL A 87 5.22 2.51 4.89
C VAL A 87 5.21 1.29 3.98
N VAL A 88 5.16 1.54 2.68
CA VAL A 88 5.14 0.52 1.63
C VAL A 88 6.36 0.71 0.74
N LYS A 89 7.30 -0.24 0.74
CA LYS A 89 8.53 -0.14 -0.06
C LYS A 89 8.86 -1.42 -0.81
N PRO A 90 9.50 -1.34 -2.00
CA PRO A 90 9.97 -2.52 -2.71
C PRO A 90 10.89 -3.36 -1.82
N ALA A 91 10.71 -4.68 -1.83
CA ALA A 91 11.55 -5.64 -1.10
C ALA A 91 12.17 -6.70 -2.03
N GLY A 92 11.70 -6.79 -3.27
CA GLY A 92 12.19 -7.66 -4.33
C GLY A 92 11.43 -7.36 -5.62
N MET A 93 11.70 -8.12 -6.69
CA MET A 93 11.05 -7.90 -8.00
C MET A 93 9.53 -8.02 -7.94
N GLU A 94 9.01 -8.94 -7.11
CA GLU A 94 7.58 -9.25 -7.04
C GLU A 94 6.93 -8.91 -5.69
N THR A 95 7.66 -8.27 -4.79
CA THR A 95 7.20 -8.07 -3.41
C THR A 95 7.46 -6.66 -2.90
N TYR A 96 6.48 -6.16 -2.15
CA TYR A 96 6.58 -4.96 -1.34
C TYR A 96 6.53 -5.34 0.13
N LYS A 97 7.38 -4.69 0.92
CA LYS A 97 7.33 -4.73 2.37
C LYS A 97 6.39 -3.63 2.86
N VAL A 98 5.46 -4.03 3.72
CA VAL A 98 4.55 -3.14 4.44
C VAL A 98 5.00 -3.10 5.90
N ILE A 99 5.25 -1.89 6.41
CA ILE A 99 5.61 -1.62 7.79
C ILE A 99 4.58 -0.66 8.37
N ILE A 100 4.05 -0.98 9.55
CA ILE A 100 3.06 -0.14 10.22
C ILE A 100 3.70 0.39 11.50
N TYR A 101 3.77 1.71 11.63
CA TYR A 101 4.27 2.40 12.80
C TYR A 101 3.16 3.15 13.55
N ASP A 102 3.38 3.36 14.85
CA ASP A 102 2.69 4.33 15.72
C ASP A 102 1.14 4.29 15.68
N GLY A 103 0.54 3.12 15.49
CA GLY A 103 -0.92 2.92 15.46
C GLY A 103 -1.44 1.89 16.46
N ASP A 104 -2.77 1.78 16.57
CA ASP A 104 -3.42 0.70 17.30
C ASP A 104 -3.10 -0.66 16.65
N LYS A 105 -2.83 -1.68 17.48
CA LYS A 105 -2.69 -3.07 17.05
C LYS A 105 -3.91 -3.55 16.27
N ASN A 106 -5.10 -3.04 16.58
CA ASN A 106 -6.32 -3.37 15.83
C ASN A 106 -6.24 -2.90 14.38
N ILE A 107 -5.74 -1.69 14.12
CA ILE A 107 -5.53 -1.17 12.76
C ILE A 107 -4.52 -2.02 12.02
N ALA A 108 -3.42 -2.38 12.68
CA ALA A 108 -2.42 -3.25 12.08
C ALA A 108 -3.00 -4.63 11.71
N LYS A 109 -3.83 -5.19 12.58
CA LYS A 109 -4.55 -6.44 12.35
C LYS A 109 -5.53 -6.32 11.17
N GLU A 110 -6.30 -5.24 11.08
CA GLU A 110 -7.21 -4.97 9.97
C GLU A 110 -6.46 -4.82 8.64
N LEU A 111 -5.34 -4.10 8.63
CA LEU A 111 -4.50 -3.91 7.45
C LEU A 111 -3.86 -5.22 6.98
N ARG A 112 -3.45 -6.09 7.91
CA ARG A 112 -2.97 -7.44 7.59
C ARG A 112 -4.11 -8.33 7.09
N GLN A 113 -5.28 -8.28 7.74
CA GLN A 113 -6.44 -9.05 7.32
C GLN A 113 -6.89 -8.67 5.90
N LEU A 114 -6.91 -7.37 5.60
CA LEU A 114 -7.17 -6.86 4.25
C LEU A 114 -6.20 -7.49 3.21
N ALA A 115 -4.90 -7.56 3.53
CA ALA A 115 -3.93 -8.19 2.65
C ALA A 115 -4.18 -9.70 2.49
N THR A 116 -4.58 -10.39 3.56
CA THR A 116 -4.96 -11.81 3.54
C THR A 116 -6.18 -12.05 2.66
N ASP A 117 -7.26 -11.28 2.84
CA ASP A 117 -8.51 -11.40 2.08
C ASP A 117 -8.29 -11.15 0.59
N MET A 118 -7.38 -10.23 0.27
CA MET A 118 -6.97 -9.96 -1.11
C MET A 118 -6.06 -11.05 -1.70
N LYS A 119 -5.67 -12.07 -0.91
CA LYS A 119 -4.63 -13.04 -1.25
C LYS A 119 -3.35 -12.34 -1.70
N ALA A 120 -3.00 -11.25 -1.03
CA ALA A 120 -1.86 -10.41 -1.35
C ALA A 120 -0.61 -10.77 -0.54
N ILE A 121 -0.79 -11.41 0.63
CA ILE A 121 0.32 -11.85 1.49
C ILE A 121 1.28 -12.76 0.72
N LYS A 122 2.57 -12.45 0.86
CA LYS A 122 3.68 -13.25 0.36
C LYS A 122 4.59 -13.62 1.52
N THR A 123 5.15 -14.82 1.48
CA THR A 123 6.22 -15.21 2.41
C THR A 123 7.46 -14.38 2.07
N LYS A 124 8.19 -13.93 3.10
CA LYS A 124 9.47 -13.22 2.92
C LYS A 124 10.35 -14.04 1.98
N ILE A 125 10.63 -13.51 0.79
CA ILE A 125 11.59 -14.14 -0.11
C ILE A 125 12.95 -13.97 0.56
N LYS A 126 13.62 -15.07 0.92
CA LYS A 126 15.05 -15.05 1.23
C LYS A 126 15.73 -14.63 -0.06
N THR A 127 16.00 -13.34 -0.23
CA THR A 127 16.94 -12.89 -1.25
C THR A 127 18.28 -13.53 -0.92
N GLY A 128 18.63 -14.57 -1.67
CA GLY A 128 19.97 -15.10 -1.72
C GLY A 128 20.88 -14.07 -2.37
N VAL A 129 21.23 -13.03 -1.62
CA VAL A 129 22.43 -12.24 -1.89
C VAL A 129 23.42 -12.74 -0.86
N LYS A 130 24.35 -13.60 -1.30
CA LYS A 130 25.60 -13.78 -0.57
C LYS A 130 26.21 -12.39 -0.47
N GLU A 131 26.23 -11.80 0.72
CA GLU A 131 27.19 -10.77 1.05
C GLU A 131 28.56 -11.39 0.73
N SER A 132 29.13 -10.94 -0.39
CA SER A 132 30.51 -11.24 -0.73
C SER A 132 31.31 -10.29 0.14
N SER A 133 31.71 -10.79 1.29
CA SER A 133 32.79 -10.20 2.06
C SER A 133 34.03 -10.25 1.17
N SER A 134 34.56 -9.08 0.81
CA SER A 134 35.92 -8.90 0.31
C SER A 134 36.43 -7.58 0.86
#